data_AF-A0A0K1QXC2-F1
#
_entry.id   AF-A0A0K1QXC2-F1
#
_cell.length_a   1.000
_cell.length_b   1.000
_cell.length_c   1.000
_cell.angle_alpha   90.00
_cell.angle_beta   90.00
_cell.angle_gamma   90.00
#
_symmetry.space_group_name_H-M   'P 1'
#
loop_
_entity.id
_entity.type
_entity.pdbx_description
1 polymer ?
#
loop_
_entity_poly.entity_id
_entity_poly.type
_entity_poly.pdbx_seq_one_letter_code
_entity_poly.pdbx_strand_id
1 'polypeptide(L)'
;MRRRGAQFWLWTNTRLPLHTHEEVLGNGVQIEVHARVSVEGVTQVFLGIYGADGWPICEEHHERCVGEHYCAALKWGTQRAREVVADTQAFVAPHRVQLTLSPVITDESVIALRRMEMTERERLKLRSDDAWSEYLAAKEAMLALMRSNKVDPGVWADHKERLRQAIDRRACVQRAYLN
;
A
#
# COMPACT_ATOMS: atom_id res chain seq x y z
N MET A 1 -2.24 4.15 18.93
CA MET A 1 -2.94 5.44 18.74
C MET A 1 -3.10 5.66 17.23
N ARG A 2 -4.29 6.02 16.75
CA ARG A 2 -4.59 6.20 15.31
C ARG A 2 -3.95 7.49 14.79
N ARG A 3 -3.37 7.46 13.59
CA ARG A 3 -2.80 8.61 12.89
C ARG A 3 -3.82 9.10 11.87
N ARG A 4 -4.52 10.18 12.20
CA ARG A 4 -5.60 10.75 11.38
C ARG A 4 -5.07 11.33 10.08
N GLY A 5 -5.69 10.97 8.96
CA GLY A 5 -5.42 11.54 7.65
C GLY A 5 -6.25 12.80 7.37
N ALA A 6 -6.07 13.35 6.17
CA ALA A 6 -6.72 14.60 5.75
C ALA A 6 -8.25 14.48 5.67
N GLN A 7 -8.77 13.30 5.30
CA GLN A 7 -10.21 13.06 5.16
C GLN A 7 -10.92 13.19 6.50
N PHE A 8 -10.33 12.67 7.58
CA PHE A 8 -10.84 12.86 8.93
C PHE A 8 -10.93 14.35 9.31
N TRP A 9 -9.87 15.12 9.05
CA TRP A 9 -9.81 16.54 9.43
C TRP A 9 -10.74 17.43 8.62
N LEU A 10 -10.94 17.12 7.34
CA LEU A 10 -11.92 17.82 6.50
C LEU A 10 -13.35 17.51 6.93
N TRP A 11 -13.60 16.28 7.37
CA TRP A 11 -14.93 15.87 7.78
C TRP A 11 -15.28 16.35 9.19
N THR A 12 -14.38 16.28 10.17
CA THR A 12 -14.70 16.50 11.58
C THR A 12 -15.35 17.85 11.88
N ASN A 13 -16.36 17.85 12.74
CA ASN A 13 -17.06 19.06 13.19
C ASN A 13 -17.58 18.85 14.62
N THR A 14 -16.94 19.52 15.59
CA THR A 14 -17.23 19.35 17.02
C THR A 14 -18.56 19.97 17.46
N ARG A 15 -19.23 20.74 16.59
CA ARG A 15 -20.50 21.39 16.89
C ARG A 15 -21.71 20.49 16.64
N LEU A 16 -21.52 19.35 15.95
CA LEU A 16 -22.58 18.41 15.61
C LEU A 16 -22.49 17.18 16.51
N PRO A 17 -23.62 16.67 17.04
CA PRO A 17 -23.65 15.40 17.75
C PRO A 17 -23.08 14.28 16.88
N LEU A 18 -22.19 13.49 17.48
CA LEU A 18 -21.48 12.41 16.81
C LEU A 18 -21.90 11.07 17.39
N HIS A 19 -22.23 10.12 16.52
CA HIS A 19 -22.40 8.72 16.86
C HIS A 19 -21.25 7.91 16.30
N THR A 20 -20.77 6.94 17.06
CA THR A 20 -19.54 6.20 16.73
C THR A 20 -19.76 4.70 16.83
N HIS A 21 -19.18 3.97 15.90
CA HIS A 21 -18.97 2.54 15.97
C HIS A 21 -17.47 2.25 15.78
N GLU A 22 -16.89 1.44 16.65
CA GLU A 22 -15.51 1.00 16.53
C GLU A 22 -15.45 -0.53 16.63
N GLU A 23 -14.63 -1.15 15.79
CA GLU A 23 -14.29 -2.56 15.89
C GLU A 23 -12.82 -2.81 15.58
N VAL A 24 -12.26 -3.86 16.20
CA VAL A 24 -10.90 -4.33 15.92
C VAL A 24 -11.01 -5.75 15.39
N LEU A 25 -10.50 -5.98 14.19
CA LEU A 25 -10.51 -7.27 13.53
C LEU A 25 -9.39 -8.18 14.06
N GLY A 26 -9.50 -9.49 13.81
CA GLY A 26 -8.54 -10.49 14.33
C GLY A 26 -7.09 -10.30 13.85
N ASN A 27 -6.87 -9.57 12.75
CA ASN A 27 -5.55 -9.21 12.23
C ASN A 27 -5.00 -7.88 12.79
N GLY A 28 -5.72 -7.24 13.73
CA GLY A 28 -5.35 -5.96 14.34
C GLY A 28 -5.75 -4.72 13.54
N VAL A 29 -6.38 -4.88 12.36
CA VAL A 29 -6.99 -3.77 11.63
C VAL A 29 -8.13 -3.18 12.46
N GLN A 30 -8.17 -1.86 12.55
CA GLN A 30 -9.16 -1.12 13.32
C GLN A 30 -10.10 -0.41 12.34
N ILE A 31 -11.40 -0.60 12.53
CA ILE A 31 -12.45 0.11 11.81
C ILE A 31 -13.08 1.12 12.77
N GLU A 32 -13.25 2.34 12.30
CA GLU A 32 -13.97 3.40 12.98
C GLU A 32 -14.98 4.00 12.01
N VAL A 33 -16.23 4.05 12.42
CA VAL A 33 -17.33 4.62 11.66
C VAL A 33 -17.98 5.68 12.50
N HIS A 34 -18.09 6.88 11.96
CA HIS A 34 -18.79 7.98 12.60
C HIS A 34 -20.00 8.38 11.77
N ALA A 35 -21.13 8.66 12.41
CA ALA A 35 -22.31 9.21 11.79
C ALA A 35 -22.75 10.48 12.52
N ARG A 36 -23.22 11.47 11.76
CA ARG A 36 -23.81 12.70 12.28
C ARG A 36 -24.89 13.21 11.34
N VAL A 37 -25.68 14.16 11.83
CA VAL A 37 -26.65 14.88 11.00
C VAL A 37 -26.14 16.31 10.82
N SER A 38 -26.10 16.78 9.57
CA SER A 38 -25.75 18.17 9.25
C SER A 38 -26.83 19.14 9.73
N VAL A 39 -26.54 20.43 9.71
CA VAL A 39 -27.53 21.47 10.02
C VAL A 39 -28.71 21.43 9.04
N GLU A 40 -28.49 20.97 7.81
CA GLU A 40 -29.51 20.80 6.76
C GLU A 40 -30.29 19.48 6.90
N GLY A 41 -30.03 18.69 7.94
CA GLY A 41 -30.72 17.41 8.17
C GLY A 41 -30.20 16.25 7.32
N VAL A 42 -29.07 16.43 6.61
CA VAL A 42 -28.42 15.37 5.82
C VAL A 42 -27.58 14.49 6.75
N THR A 43 -27.82 13.19 6.72
CA THR A 43 -26.97 12.25 7.47
C THR A 43 -25.64 12.06 6.74
N GLN A 44 -24.56 12.35 7.45
CA GLN A 44 -23.19 12.23 6.96
C GLN A 44 -22.49 11.11 7.73
N VAL A 45 -21.63 10.37 7.03
CA VAL A 45 -20.87 9.26 7.61
C VAL A 45 -19.40 9.38 7.23
N PHE A 46 -18.52 9.09 8.18
CA PHE A 46 -17.08 8.95 7.98
C PHE A 46 -16.65 7.53 8.32
N LEU A 47 -15.66 7.05 7.59
CA LEU A 47 -15.11 5.70 7.63
C LEU A 47 -13.59 5.83 7.75
N GLY A 48 -13.01 5.31 8.82
CA GLY A 48 -11.57 5.21 9.00
C GLY A 48 -11.16 3.75 9.19
N ILE A 49 -10.26 3.28 8.34
CA ILE A 49 -9.65 1.95 8.42
C ILE A 49 -8.17 2.14 8.71
N TYR A 50 -7.70 1.60 9.83
CA TYR A 50 -6.34 1.78 10.32
C TYR A 50 -5.65 0.44 10.51
N GLY A 51 -4.37 0.37 10.15
CA GLY A 51 -3.52 -0.77 10.46
C GLY A 51 -3.30 -0.93 11.97
N ALA A 52 -2.75 -2.08 12.37
CA ALA A 52 -2.38 -2.35 13.76
C ALA A 52 -1.33 -1.35 14.30
N ASP A 53 -0.54 -0.76 13.41
CA ASP A 53 0.43 0.31 13.67
C ASP A 53 -0.22 1.70 13.83
N GLY A 54 -1.52 1.80 13.58
CA GLY A 54 -2.30 3.02 13.65
C GLY A 54 -2.22 3.90 12.40
N TRP A 55 -1.53 3.49 11.33
CA TRP A 55 -1.54 4.24 10.06
C TRP A 55 -2.85 4.02 9.30
N PRO A 56 -3.36 5.03 8.57
CA PRO A 56 -4.58 4.89 7.80
C PRO A 56 -4.31 4.00 6.58
N ILE A 57 -5.11 2.94 6.45
CA ILE A 57 -5.22 2.12 5.24
C ILE A 57 -6.16 2.84 4.26
N CYS A 58 -7.28 3.36 4.78
CA CYS A 58 -8.28 4.08 4.01
C CYS A 58 -9.06 5.03 4.92
N GLU A 59 -9.38 6.22 4.41
CA GLU A 59 -10.34 7.13 5.03
C GLU A 59 -11.31 7.63 3.95
N GLU A 60 -12.61 7.53 4.20
CA GLU A 60 -13.68 7.97 3.29
C GLU A 60 -14.75 8.75 4.07
N HIS A 61 -15.47 9.64 3.41
CA HIS A 61 -16.68 10.24 3.95
C HIS A 61 -17.77 10.31 2.88
N HIS A 62 -19.02 10.21 3.31
CA HIS A 62 -20.18 10.14 2.42
C HIS A 62 -21.35 10.94 2.97
N GLU A 63 -22.08 11.59 2.07
CA GLU A 63 -23.41 12.12 2.35
C GLU A 63 -24.43 11.07 1.96
N ARG A 64 -25.35 10.76 2.88
CA ARG A 64 -26.34 9.70 2.70
C ARG A 64 -27.64 10.29 2.15
N CYS A 65 -28.65 10.41 3.00
CA CYS A 65 -29.94 10.99 2.65
C CYS A 65 -30.45 11.87 3.79
N VAL A 66 -31.30 12.84 3.42
CA VAL A 66 -32.06 13.63 4.39
C VAL A 66 -33.00 12.70 5.15
N GLY A 67 -32.99 12.80 6.48
CA GLY A 67 -33.89 12.02 7.35
C GLY A 67 -33.49 10.54 7.54
N GLU A 68 -32.36 10.08 6.98
CA GLU A 68 -31.86 8.74 7.31
C GLU A 68 -31.40 8.71 8.78
N HIS A 69 -31.87 7.72 9.54
CA HIS A 69 -31.45 7.56 10.94
C HIS A 69 -29.97 7.19 11.05
N TYR A 70 -29.26 7.76 12.03
CA TYR A 70 -27.83 7.51 12.27
C TYR A 70 -27.51 6.01 12.43
N CYS A 71 -28.40 5.21 13.02
CA CYS A 71 -28.22 3.76 13.15
C CYS A 71 -28.10 3.05 11.79
N ALA A 72 -28.87 3.49 10.80
CA ALA A 72 -28.81 2.94 9.44
C ALA A 72 -27.50 3.36 8.75
N ALA A 73 -27.10 4.63 8.90
CA ALA A 73 -25.83 5.14 8.39
C ALA A 73 -24.62 4.43 9.01
N LEU A 74 -24.62 4.17 10.33
CA LEU A 74 -23.56 3.40 11.00
C LEU A 74 -23.50 1.96 10.51
N LYS A 75 -24.65 1.28 10.35
CA LYS A 75 -24.70 -0.09 9.81
C LYS A 75 -24.14 -0.13 8.38
N TRP A 76 -24.57 0.79 7.54
CA TRP A 76 -24.05 0.91 6.18
C TRP A 76 -22.55 1.19 6.19
N GLY A 77 -22.09 2.12 7.02
CA GLY A 77 -20.68 2.47 7.09
C GLY A 77 -19.82 1.30 7.58
N THR A 78 -20.30 0.54 8.55
CA THR A 78 -19.60 -0.67 9.04
C THR A 78 -19.49 -1.72 7.93
N GLN A 79 -20.57 -1.93 7.18
CA GLN A 79 -20.59 -2.84 6.05
C GLN A 79 -19.61 -2.39 4.95
N ARG A 80 -19.63 -1.10 4.58
CA ARG A 80 -18.71 -0.51 3.60
C ARG A 80 -17.25 -0.63 4.03
N ALA A 81 -16.95 -0.39 5.31
CA ALA A 81 -15.60 -0.53 5.83
C ALA A 81 -15.10 -1.97 5.73
N ARG A 82 -15.95 -2.96 6.02
CA ARG A 82 -15.62 -4.38 5.86
C ARG A 82 -15.39 -4.78 4.42
N GLU A 83 -16.17 -4.24 3.48
CA GLU A 83 -15.95 -4.43 2.04
C GLU A 83 -14.58 -3.88 1.63
N VAL A 84 -14.24 -2.65 2.03
CA VAL A 84 -12.92 -2.07 1.74
C VAL A 84 -11.79 -2.88 2.36
N VAL A 85 -11.97 -3.41 3.58
CA VAL A 85 -10.99 -4.33 4.19
C VAL A 85 -10.84 -5.60 3.36
N ALA A 86 -11.94 -6.21 2.92
CA ALA A 86 -11.90 -7.41 2.10
C ALA A 86 -11.22 -7.16 0.75
N ASP A 87 -11.49 -6.01 0.11
CA ASP A 87 -10.86 -5.60 -1.16
C ASP A 87 -9.37 -5.27 -1.00
N THR A 88 -8.96 -4.76 0.15
CA THR A 88 -7.56 -4.40 0.44
C THR A 88 -6.74 -5.60 0.94
N GLN A 89 -7.39 -6.64 1.47
CA GLN A 89 -6.71 -7.87 1.83
C GLN A 89 -6.18 -8.53 0.57
N ALA A 90 -4.87 -8.78 0.55
CA ALA A 90 -4.28 -9.65 -0.46
C ALA A 90 -5.05 -10.98 -0.44
N PHE A 91 -5.47 -11.46 -1.60
CA PHE A 91 -6.10 -12.78 -1.72
C PHE A 91 -5.16 -13.83 -1.09
N VAL A 92 -5.55 -14.34 0.07
CA VAL A 92 -4.90 -15.49 0.71
C VAL A 92 -5.73 -16.69 0.33
N ALA A 93 -5.22 -17.49 -0.61
CA ALA A 93 -5.93 -18.69 -1.02
C ALA A 93 -6.18 -19.59 0.21
N PRO A 94 -7.42 -20.09 0.42
CA PRO A 94 -7.83 -20.79 1.65
C PRO A 94 -7.05 -22.10 1.90
N HIS A 95 -6.31 -22.58 0.91
CA HIS A 95 -5.38 -23.69 1.03
C HIS A 95 -3.96 -23.18 1.31
N ARG A 96 -3.64 -23.11 2.61
CA ARG A 96 -2.27 -23.06 3.17
C ARG A 96 -1.51 -21.77 2.85
N VAL A 97 -0.96 -21.15 3.90
CA VAL A 97 0.16 -20.22 3.74
C VAL A 97 1.24 -20.96 2.94
N GLN A 98 1.44 -20.61 1.67
CA GLN A 98 2.67 -20.96 0.96
C GLN A 98 3.78 -20.14 1.62
N LEU A 99 4.30 -20.67 2.72
CA LEU A 99 5.66 -20.41 3.21
C LEU A 99 6.71 -21.13 2.35
N THR A 100 6.32 -21.68 1.21
CA THR A 100 7.26 -21.91 0.14
C THR A 100 7.36 -20.57 -0.57
N LEU A 101 8.55 -19.96 -0.59
CA LEU A 101 9.04 -19.36 -1.83
C LEU A 101 8.42 -20.20 -2.95
N SER A 102 7.47 -19.65 -3.73
CA SER A 102 6.97 -20.38 -4.91
C SER A 102 8.20 -20.98 -5.56
N PRO A 103 8.22 -22.28 -5.91
CA PRO A 103 9.40 -22.85 -6.55
C PRO A 103 9.75 -21.85 -7.64
N VAL A 104 10.97 -21.32 -7.59
CA VAL A 104 11.46 -20.38 -8.60
C VAL A 104 10.94 -20.96 -9.90
N ILE A 105 10.06 -20.22 -10.59
CA ILE A 105 9.50 -20.72 -11.84
C ILE A 105 10.71 -20.75 -12.75
N THR A 106 11.38 -21.89 -12.83
CA THR A 106 12.56 -22.11 -13.66
C THR A 106 12.15 -22.44 -15.08
N ASP A 107 10.88 -22.82 -15.26
CA ASP A 107 10.30 -23.12 -16.54
C ASP A 107 10.12 -21.82 -17.35
N GLU A 108 10.95 -21.69 -18.38
CA GLU A 108 11.03 -20.50 -19.23
C GLU A 108 9.71 -20.23 -19.98
N SER A 109 8.97 -21.28 -20.35
CA SER A 109 7.65 -21.18 -21.00
C SER A 109 6.58 -20.64 -20.06
N VAL A 110 6.54 -21.06 -18.80
CA VAL A 110 5.60 -20.53 -17.80
C VAL A 110 5.94 -19.08 -17.43
N ILE A 111 7.23 -18.73 -17.36
CA ILE A 111 7.66 -17.33 -17.22
C ILE A 111 7.19 -16.49 -18.43
N ALA A 112 7.34 -17.01 -19.65
CA ALA A 112 6.95 -16.32 -20.87
C ALA A 112 5.43 -16.09 -20.95
N LEU A 113 4.61 -17.10 -20.64
CA LEU A 113 3.14 -16.97 -20.62
C LEU A 113 2.66 -15.95 -19.58
N ARG A 114 3.23 -15.97 -18.37
CA ARG A 114 2.94 -14.93 -17.36
C ARG A 114 3.34 -13.54 -17.84
N ARG A 115 4.51 -13.40 -18.46
CA ARG A 115 4.94 -12.12 -19.04
C ARG A 115 4.00 -11.66 -20.15
N MET A 116 3.43 -12.57 -20.95
CA MET A 116 2.47 -12.27 -22.02
C MET A 116 1.13 -11.77 -21.48
N GLU A 117 0.61 -12.36 -20.41
CA GLU A 117 -0.68 -12.00 -19.80
C GLU A 117 -0.62 -10.72 -18.93
N MET A 118 0.57 -10.28 -18.53
CA MET A 118 0.74 -9.07 -17.73
C MET A 118 0.38 -7.79 -18.49
N THR A 119 -0.32 -6.90 -17.80
CA THR A 119 -0.54 -5.53 -18.24
C THR A 119 0.77 -4.74 -18.30
N GLU A 120 0.81 -3.68 -19.10
CA GLU A 120 1.99 -2.81 -19.22
C GLU A 120 2.42 -2.22 -17.88
N ARG A 121 1.45 -1.85 -17.04
CA ARG A 121 1.68 -1.33 -15.68
C ARG A 121 2.37 -2.36 -14.78
N GLU A 122 1.94 -3.62 -14.82
CA GLU A 122 2.55 -4.69 -14.03
C GLU A 122 3.97 -4.98 -14.51
N ARG A 123 4.21 -4.95 -15.82
CA ARG A 123 5.57 -5.11 -16.39
C ARG A 123 6.49 -3.97 -15.95
N LEU A 124 6.01 -2.72 -15.97
CA LEU A 124 6.79 -1.57 -15.52
C LEU A 124 7.07 -1.62 -14.02
N LYS A 125 6.11 -2.09 -13.21
CA LYS A 125 6.31 -2.32 -11.77
C LYS A 125 7.43 -3.34 -11.51
N LEU A 126 7.39 -4.51 -12.15
CA LEU A 126 8.46 -5.51 -12.00
C LEU A 126 9.83 -4.95 -12.43
N ARG A 127 9.88 -4.26 -13.56
CA ARG A 127 11.14 -3.63 -14.03
C ARG A 127 11.66 -2.60 -13.02
N SER A 128 10.75 -1.85 -12.38
CA SER A 128 11.09 -0.87 -11.35
C SER A 128 11.68 -1.56 -10.12
N ASP A 129 11.05 -2.64 -9.67
CA ASP A 129 11.49 -3.43 -8.51
C ASP A 129 12.85 -4.13 -8.78
N ASP A 130 13.04 -4.68 -9.99
CA ASP A 130 14.31 -5.27 -10.44
C ASP A 130 15.42 -4.21 -10.47
N ALA A 131 15.17 -3.04 -11.08
CA ALA A 131 16.15 -1.96 -11.14
C ALA A 131 16.50 -1.39 -9.76
N TRP A 132 15.53 -1.36 -8.83
CA TRP A 132 15.78 -0.99 -7.44
C TRP A 132 16.67 -2.00 -6.72
N SER A 133 16.41 -3.29 -6.92
CA SER A 133 17.20 -4.39 -6.34
C SER A 133 18.64 -4.38 -6.87
N GLU A 134 18.83 -4.20 -8.17
CA GLU A 134 20.15 -4.04 -8.81
C GLU A 134 20.92 -2.85 -8.21
N TYR A 135 20.26 -1.71 -8.01
CA TYR A 135 20.86 -0.52 -7.38
C TYR A 135 21.29 -0.79 -5.94
N LEU A 136 20.43 -1.43 -5.13
CA LEU A 136 20.76 -1.76 -3.74
C LEU A 136 21.97 -2.68 -3.66
N ALA A 137 22.02 -3.72 -4.49
CA ALA A 137 23.15 -4.65 -4.55
C ALA A 137 24.45 -3.94 -4.96
N ALA A 138 24.41 -3.08 -5.99
CA ALA A 138 25.58 -2.32 -6.42
C ALA A 138 26.04 -1.32 -5.36
N LYS A 139 25.10 -0.66 -4.67
CA LYS A 139 25.39 0.26 -3.55
C LYS A 139 26.06 -0.47 -2.39
N GLU A 140 25.50 -1.61 -2.00
CA GLU A 140 26.04 -2.42 -0.91
C GLU A 140 27.45 -2.93 -1.23
N ALA A 141 27.66 -3.44 -2.44
CA ALA A 141 28.97 -3.88 -2.91
C ALA A 141 30.00 -2.73 -2.89
N MET A 142 29.61 -1.53 -3.32
CA MET A 142 30.47 -0.34 -3.24
C MET A 142 30.78 0.06 -1.80
N LEU A 143 29.78 0.03 -0.91
CA LEU A 143 29.98 0.35 0.52
C LEU A 143 30.88 -0.67 1.22
N ALA A 144 30.76 -1.95 0.89
CA ALA A 144 31.65 -2.99 1.40
C ALA A 144 33.09 -2.74 0.96
N LEU A 145 33.28 -2.37 -0.31
CA LEU A 145 34.58 -2.04 -0.89
C LEU A 145 35.18 -0.76 -0.27
N MET A 146 34.38 0.26 0.00
CA MET A 146 34.79 1.48 0.72
C MET A 146 35.26 1.22 2.16
N ARG A 147 34.75 0.16 2.81
CA ARG A 147 35.16 -0.22 4.17
C ARG A 147 36.44 -1.06 4.20
N SER A 148 36.93 -1.51 3.05
CA SER A 148 38.18 -2.27 2.97
C SER A 148 39.40 -1.35 3.07
N ASN A 149 40.41 -1.78 3.82
CA ASN A 149 41.67 -1.04 3.97
C ASN A 149 42.56 -1.06 2.73
N LYS A 150 42.38 -2.04 1.83
CA LYS A 150 43.11 -2.15 0.56
C LYS A 150 42.15 -2.60 -0.52
N VAL A 151 42.13 -1.86 -1.62
CA VAL A 151 41.28 -2.15 -2.77
C VAL A 151 42.10 -1.97 -4.03
N ASP A 152 41.99 -2.93 -4.94
CA ASP A 152 42.59 -2.84 -6.26
C ASP A 152 41.91 -1.71 -7.09
N PRO A 153 42.68 -0.82 -7.76
CA PRO A 153 42.11 0.28 -8.54
C PRO A 153 41.16 -0.15 -9.66
N GLY A 154 41.40 -1.31 -10.29
CA GLY A 154 40.54 -1.86 -11.33
C GLY A 154 39.20 -2.32 -10.77
N VAL A 155 39.23 -3.07 -9.67
CA VAL A 155 38.01 -3.49 -8.95
C VAL A 155 37.22 -2.28 -8.46
N TRP A 156 37.89 -1.24 -7.96
CA TRP A 156 37.22 0.01 -7.59
C TRP A 156 36.51 0.67 -8.78
N ALA A 157 37.17 0.74 -9.94
CA ALA A 157 36.60 1.32 -11.16
C ALA A 157 35.37 0.53 -11.64
N ASP A 158 35.45 -0.80 -11.63
CA ASP A 158 34.34 -1.67 -12.04
C ASP A 158 33.11 -1.53 -11.14
N HIS A 159 33.32 -1.51 -9.81
CA HIS A 159 32.22 -1.31 -8.86
C HIS A 159 31.60 0.08 -8.97
N LYS A 160 32.41 1.11 -9.25
CA LYS A 160 31.93 2.47 -9.53
C LYS A 160 31.09 2.52 -10.80
N GLU A 161 31.55 1.87 -11.87
CA GLU A 161 30.83 1.81 -13.13
C GLU A 161 29.50 1.08 -12.99
N ARG A 162 29.51 -0.08 -12.32
CA ARG A 162 28.31 -0.86 -12.04
C ARG A 162 27.28 -0.07 -11.22
N LEU A 163 27.73 0.69 -10.22
CA LEU A 163 26.85 1.56 -9.45
C LEU A 163 26.25 2.68 -10.31
N ARG A 164 27.05 3.30 -11.20
CA ARG A 164 26.58 4.32 -12.13
C ARG A 164 25.49 3.77 -13.06
N GLN A 165 25.75 2.64 -13.69
CA GLN A 165 24.79 1.98 -14.59
C GLN A 165 23.49 1.61 -13.87
N ALA A 166 23.56 1.15 -12.62
CA ALA A 166 22.37 0.85 -11.83
C ALA A 166 21.56 2.11 -11.47
N ILE A 167 22.21 3.23 -11.19
CA ILE A 167 21.55 4.53 -10.96
C ILE A 167 20.82 4.99 -12.23
N ASP A 168 21.48 4.93 -13.38
CA ASP A 168 20.92 5.36 -14.66
C ASP A 168 19.72 4.49 -15.07
N ARG A 169 19.85 3.17 -14.93
CA ARG A 169 18.77 2.21 -15.19
C ARG A 169 17.56 2.45 -14.28
N ARG A 170 17.78 2.63 -12.97
CA ARG A 170 16.70 2.95 -12.02
C ARG A 170 16.00 4.25 -12.40
N ALA A 171 16.75 5.31 -12.71
CA ALA A 171 16.16 6.59 -13.10
C ALA A 171 15.34 6.50 -14.40
N CYS A 172 15.83 5.74 -15.38
CA CYS A 172 15.14 5.50 -16.65
C CYS A 172 13.82 4.73 -16.45
N VAL A 173 13.84 3.62 -15.71
CA VAL A 173 12.66 2.80 -15.45
C VAL A 173 11.64 3.52 -14.58
N GLN A 174 12.09 4.26 -13.57
CA GLN A 174 11.21 5.06 -12.71
C GLN A 174 10.45 6.13 -13.52
N ARG A 175 11.11 6.80 -14.49
CA ARG A 175 10.42 7.74 -15.39
C ARG A 175 9.40 7.03 -16.28
N ALA A 176 9.73 5.85 -16.80
CA ALA A 176 8.81 5.08 -17.63
C ALA A 176 7.60 4.54 -16.85
N TYR A 177 7.71 4.30 -15.54
CA TYR A 177 6.59 3.87 -14.70
C TYR A 177 5.66 5.01 -14.26
N LEU A 178 6.18 6.23 -14.16
CA LEU A 178 5.43 7.41 -13.70
C LEU A 178 4.73 8.19 -14.82
N ASN A 179 5.08 7.92 -16.08
CA ASN A 179 4.45 8.45 -17.28
C ASN A 179 3.36 7.50 -17.78
#